data_AF-A0A842SSW8-F1
#
_entry.id   AF-A0A842SSW8-F1
#
_cell.length_a   1.000
_cell.length_b   1.000
_cell.length_c   1.000
_cell.angle_alpha   90.00
_cell.angle_beta   90.00
_cell.angle_gamma   90.00
#
_symmetry.space_group_name_H-M   'P 1'
#
loop_
_entity.id
_entity.type
_entity.pdbx_description
1 polymer ?
#
loop_
_entity_poly.entity_id
_entity_poly.type
_entity_poly.pdbx_seq_one_letter_code
_entity_poly.pdbx_strand_id
1 'polypeptide(L)'
;MSYSTATDVRKIIHTSLADSEITDIIQNTDAQINKRIGPQSTSDKVIKKLSVLMTSITIKGRQPETVSIGEYKESLGNSIGIWQREVAEIYRLYEPFVMASSGYNFIEEEKRYTEESS
;
A
#
# COMPACT_ATOMS: atom_id res chain seq x y z
N MET A 1 -5.89 -0.59 17.98
CA MET A 1 -5.89 0.88 17.73
C MET A 1 -5.88 1.09 16.24
N SER A 2 -6.57 2.13 15.76
CA SER A 2 -6.66 2.43 14.33
C SER A 2 -5.43 3.16 13.80
N TYR A 3 -5.12 2.99 12.51
CA TYR A 3 -3.98 3.64 11.84
C TYR A 3 -4.24 5.10 11.47
N SER A 4 -5.50 5.49 11.37
CA SER A 4 -5.92 6.85 11.04
C SER A 4 -7.15 7.29 11.83
N THR A 5 -7.47 8.57 11.76
CA THR A 5 -8.67 9.17 12.35
C THR A 5 -9.64 9.67 11.27
N ALA A 6 -10.90 9.91 11.64
CA ALA A 6 -11.87 10.52 10.72
C ALA A 6 -11.39 11.89 10.22
N THR A 7 -10.74 12.67 11.08
CA THR A 7 -10.12 13.96 10.70
C THR A 7 -9.06 13.80 9.62
N ASP A 8 -8.26 12.72 9.65
CA ASP A 8 -7.25 12.49 8.62
C ASP A 8 -7.88 12.16 7.26
N VAL A 9 -8.97 11.38 7.25
CA VAL A 9 -9.73 11.05 6.04
C VAL A 9 -10.34 12.31 5.41
N ARG A 10 -10.94 13.17 6.23
CA ARG A 10 -11.57 14.43 5.78
C ARG A 10 -10.59 15.43 5.15
N LYS A 11 -9.28 15.24 5.29
CA LYS A 11 -8.28 16.07 4.59
C LYS A 11 -8.26 15.81 3.08
N ILE A 12 -8.68 14.63 2.63
CA ILE A 12 -8.60 14.23 1.22
C ILE A 12 -9.94 13.96 0.56
N ILE A 13 -11.01 13.77 1.35
CA ILE A 13 -12.37 13.57 0.84
C ILE A 13 -13.40 14.36 1.64
N HIS A 14 -14.29 15.05 0.92
CA HIS A 14 -15.46 15.71 1.47
C HIS A 14 -16.65 14.75 1.44
N THR A 15 -17.15 14.38 2.61
CA THR A 15 -18.27 13.45 2.81
C THR A 15 -19.20 13.94 3.91
N SER A 16 -20.49 13.61 3.76
CA SER A 16 -21.55 13.87 4.74
C SER A 16 -21.64 12.82 5.85
N LEU A 17 -20.89 11.71 5.76
CA LEU A 17 -20.86 10.68 6.79
C LEU A 17 -20.46 11.27 8.14
N ALA A 18 -21.03 10.74 9.23
CA ALA A 18 -20.62 11.08 10.58
C ALA A 18 -19.24 10.52 10.91
N ASP A 19 -18.55 11.12 11.88
CA ASP A 19 -17.20 10.66 12.27
C ASP A 19 -17.22 9.23 12.81
N SER A 20 -18.30 8.79 13.48
CA SER A 20 -18.47 7.39 13.90
C SER A 20 -18.54 6.43 12.73
N GLU A 21 -19.27 6.76 11.66
CA GLU A 21 -19.36 5.95 10.45
C GLU A 21 -18.00 5.85 9.75
N ILE A 22 -17.25 6.95 9.70
CA ILE A 22 -15.88 6.95 9.16
C ILE A 22 -14.98 6.07 10.03
N THR A 23 -15.10 6.13 11.35
CA THR A 23 -14.34 5.27 12.27
C THR A 23 -14.63 3.78 12.03
N ASP A 24 -15.89 3.39 11.81
CA ASP A 24 -16.23 1.99 11.50
C ASP A 24 -15.62 1.52 10.18
N ILE A 25 -15.59 2.39 9.17
CA ILE A 25 -14.92 2.10 7.90
C ILE A 25 -13.41 1.95 8.13
N ILE A 26 -12.79 2.84 8.90
CA ILE A 26 -11.36 2.77 9.24
C ILE A 26 -11.04 1.44 9.93
N GLN A 27 -11.85 1.01 10.90
CA GLN A 27 -11.63 -0.26 11.60
C GLN A 27 -11.65 -1.44 10.63
N ASN A 28 -12.58 -1.46 9.68
CA ASN A 28 -12.64 -2.51 8.66
C ASN A 28 -11.43 -2.46 7.71
N THR A 29 -11.03 -1.27 7.26
CA THR A 29 -9.85 -1.15 6.37
C THR A 29 -8.56 -1.51 7.09
N ASP A 30 -8.41 -1.12 8.36
CA ASP A 30 -7.24 -1.47 9.18
C ASP A 30 -7.15 -2.98 9.40
N ALA A 31 -8.29 -3.65 9.62
CA ALA A 31 -8.33 -5.10 9.69
C ALA A 31 -7.89 -5.77 8.37
N GLN A 32 -8.22 -5.19 7.21
CA GLN A 32 -7.76 -5.68 5.91
C GLN A 32 -6.26 -5.47 5.70
N ILE A 33 -5.72 -4.32 6.11
CA ILE A 33 -4.27 -4.04 6.10
C ILE A 33 -3.55 -5.09 6.94
N ASN A 34 -4.03 -5.31 8.18
CA ASN A 34 -3.45 -6.27 9.11
C ASN A 34 -3.51 -7.71 8.57
N LYS A 35 -4.59 -8.06 7.87
CA LYS A 35 -4.70 -9.37 7.22
C LYS A 35 -3.67 -9.57 6.11
N ARG A 36 -3.29 -8.49 5.39
CA ARG A 36 -2.42 -8.57 4.23
C ARG A 36 -0.93 -8.48 4.55
N ILE A 37 -0.55 -7.56 5.44
CA ILE A 37 0.87 -7.26 5.75
C ILE A 37 1.20 -7.42 7.24
N GLY A 38 0.28 -7.99 8.03
CA GLY A 38 0.42 -8.14 9.47
C GLY A 38 0.17 -6.83 10.24
N PRO A 39 0.05 -6.89 11.58
CA PRO A 39 -0.09 -5.70 12.43
C PRO A 39 1.14 -4.79 12.30
N GLN A 40 0.88 -3.52 12.00
CA GLN A 40 1.90 -2.49 11.87
C GLN A 40 1.85 -1.47 13.02
N SER A 41 2.86 -0.60 13.10
CA SER A 41 2.92 0.50 14.06
C SER A 41 1.93 1.61 13.72
N THR A 42 1.19 2.10 14.71
CA THR A 42 0.27 3.25 14.56
C THR A 42 0.98 4.58 14.33
N SER A 43 2.29 4.64 14.56
CA SER A 43 3.11 5.82 14.31
C SER A 43 3.72 5.85 12.91
N ASP A 44 3.57 4.77 12.13
CA ASP A 44 4.07 4.70 10.77
C ASP A 44 3.21 5.58 9.84
N LYS A 45 3.85 6.60 9.26
CA LYS A 45 3.19 7.57 8.37
C LYS A 45 2.73 6.93 7.06
N VAL A 46 3.43 5.91 6.57
CA VAL A 46 3.07 5.18 5.33
C VAL A 46 1.83 4.34 5.57
N ILE A 47 1.76 3.64 6.71
CA ILE A 47 0.58 2.86 7.10
C ILE A 47 -0.62 3.76 7.40
N LYS A 48 -0.39 4.89 8.06
CA LYS A 48 -1.43 5.91 8.24
C LYS A 48 -1.99 6.38 6.89
N LYS A 49 -1.10 6.67 5.92
CA LYS A 49 -1.51 7.07 4.56
C LYS A 49 -2.30 5.96 3.86
N LEU A 50 -1.85 4.71 3.95
CA LEU A 50 -2.52 3.53 3.39
C LEU A 50 -3.96 3.41 3.93
N SER A 51 -4.13 3.51 5.25
CA SER A 51 -5.46 3.48 5.87
C SER A 51 -6.37 4.62 5.37
N VAL A 52 -5.85 5.84 5.32
CA VAL A 52 -6.60 7.02 4.84
C VAL A 52 -7.07 6.84 3.39
N LEU A 53 -6.18 6.35 2.51
CA LEU A 53 -6.49 6.11 1.10
C LEU A 53 -7.53 4.99 0.93
N MET A 54 -7.35 3.84 1.59
CA MET A 54 -8.29 2.73 1.52
C MET A 54 -9.68 3.11 2.05
N THR A 55 -9.71 3.87 3.15
CA THR A 55 -10.95 4.41 3.72
C THR A 55 -11.64 5.34 2.72
N SER A 56 -10.89 6.25 2.10
CA SER A 56 -11.43 7.22 1.15
C SER A 56 -11.94 6.57 -0.14
N ILE A 57 -11.25 5.55 -0.64
CA ILE A 57 -11.74 4.71 -1.75
C ILE A 57 -13.07 4.05 -1.37
N THR A 58 -13.16 3.50 -0.16
CA THR A 58 -14.39 2.85 0.32
C THR A 58 -15.55 3.83 0.43
N ILE A 59 -15.31 5.03 0.98
CA ILE A 59 -16.32 6.10 1.07
C ILE A 59 -16.77 6.53 -0.32
N LYS A 60 -15.83 6.82 -1.23
CA LYS A 60 -16.15 7.24 -2.61
C LYS A 60 -16.91 6.16 -3.38
N GLY A 61 -16.62 4.88 -3.15
CA GLY A 61 -17.37 3.77 -3.74
C GLY A 61 -18.80 3.63 -3.21
N ARG A 62 -19.05 4.03 -1.95
CA ARG A 62 -20.40 4.04 -1.34
C ARG A 62 -21.20 5.30 -1.66
N GLN A 63 -20.50 6.43 -1.80
CA GLN A 63 -21.06 7.76 -2.06
C GLN A 63 -20.30 8.41 -3.24
N PRO A 64 -20.63 8.05 -4.50
CA PRO A 64 -19.94 8.55 -5.68
C PRO A 64 -19.92 10.08 -5.81
N GLU A 65 -20.90 10.76 -5.19
CA GLU A 65 -21.08 12.21 -5.16
C GLU A 65 -20.07 12.96 -4.27
N THR A 66 -19.34 12.24 -3.41
CA THR A 66 -18.33 12.85 -2.53
C THR A 66 -17.24 13.54 -3.34
N VAL A 67 -16.64 14.62 -2.81
CA VAL A 67 -15.67 15.45 -3.55
C VAL A 67 -14.27 15.23 -3.01
N SER A 68 -13.29 15.01 -3.88
CA SER A 68 -11.87 14.87 -3.48
C SER A 68 -11.26 16.25 -3.20
N ILE A 69 -10.38 16.35 -2.20
CA ILE A 69 -9.76 17.61 -1.73
C ILE A 69 -8.25 17.60 -1.98
N GLY A 70 -7.65 18.79 -2.15
CA GLY A 70 -6.18 18.98 -2.13
C GLY A 70 -5.49 18.51 -3.41
N GLU A 71 -4.31 17.90 -3.26
CA GLU A 71 -3.50 17.33 -4.37
C GLU A 71 -4.27 16.29 -5.20
N TYR A 72 -5.37 15.74 -4.64
CA TYR A 72 -6.21 14.74 -5.28
C TYR A 72 -7.40 15.35 -6.06
N LYS A 73 -7.47 16.69 -6.13
CA LYS A 73 -8.47 17.44 -6.90
C LYS A 73 -8.01 17.57 -8.36
N GLU A 74 -8.08 16.49 -9.14
CA GLU A 74 -7.96 16.62 -10.60
C GLU A 74 -9.28 17.08 -11.23
N SER A 75 -9.17 18.01 -12.17
CA SER A 75 -10.27 18.61 -12.94
C SER A 75 -11.06 17.61 -13.82
N LEU A 76 -10.64 16.33 -13.87
CA LEU A 76 -11.12 15.32 -14.82
C LEU A 76 -11.29 13.91 -14.20
N GLY A 77 -11.76 13.82 -12.95
CA GLY A 77 -12.64 12.70 -12.55
C GLY A 77 -12.04 11.35 -12.15
N ASN A 78 -10.71 11.18 -11.98
CA ASN A 78 -10.15 9.87 -11.59
C ASN A 78 -9.33 9.85 -10.28
N SER A 79 -9.81 10.50 -9.21
CA SER A 79 -9.17 10.41 -7.89
C SER A 79 -9.08 8.97 -7.36
N ILE A 80 -10.08 8.12 -7.66
CA ILE A 80 -10.09 6.71 -7.24
C ILE A 80 -8.91 5.95 -7.84
N GLY A 81 -8.66 6.09 -9.15
CA GLY A 81 -7.57 5.38 -9.82
C GLY A 81 -6.20 5.79 -9.30
N ILE A 82 -6.01 7.08 -8.98
CA ILE A 82 -4.78 7.59 -8.35
C ILE A 82 -4.60 6.94 -6.97
N TRP A 83 -5.63 6.96 -6.13
CA TRP A 83 -5.55 6.33 -4.80
C TRP A 83 -5.30 4.84 -4.87
N GLN A 84 -5.94 4.12 -5.79
CA GLN A 84 -5.73 2.68 -5.98
C GLN A 84 -4.30 2.35 -6.41
N ARG A 85 -3.71 3.16 -7.32
CA ARG A 85 -2.32 3.00 -7.73
C ARG A 85 -1.38 3.20 -6.55
N GLU A 86 -1.59 4.26 -5.78
CA GLU A 86 -0.77 4.56 -4.61
C GLU A 86 -0.89 3.49 -3.52
N VAL A 87 -2.09 2.97 -3.27
CA VAL A 87 -2.31 1.81 -2.37
C VAL A 87 -1.51 0.59 -2.85
N ALA A 88 -1.51 0.31 -4.15
CA ALA A 88 -0.76 -0.81 -4.70
C ALA A 88 0.76 -0.63 -4.57
N GLU A 89 1.27 0.59 -4.79
CA GLU A 89 2.69 0.92 -4.59
C GLU A 89 3.10 0.74 -3.13
N ILE A 90 2.29 1.20 -2.19
CA ILE A 90 2.56 0.98 -0.76
C ILE A 90 2.62 -0.51 -0.46
N TYR A 91 1.64 -1.30 -0.91
CA TYR A 91 1.65 -2.75 -0.66
C TYR A 91 2.89 -3.45 -1.20
N ARG A 92 3.41 -3.05 -2.37
CA ARG A 92 4.65 -3.61 -2.93
C ARG A 92 5.87 -3.39 -2.03
N LEU A 93 5.91 -2.32 -1.24
CA LEU A 93 7.00 -2.08 -0.29
C LEU A 93 7.01 -3.09 0.87
N TYR A 94 5.86 -3.69 1.18
CA TYR A 94 5.70 -4.68 2.24
C TYR A 94 5.63 -6.12 1.70
N GLU A 95 5.66 -6.31 0.38
CA GLU A 95 5.83 -7.64 -0.19
C GLU A 95 7.25 -8.14 0.13
N PRO A 96 7.41 -9.34 0.71
CA PRO A 96 8.72 -9.90 0.91
C PRO A 96 9.42 -9.99 -0.44
N PHE A 97 10.62 -9.43 -0.52
CA PHE A 97 11.47 -9.53 -1.70
C PHE A 97 11.73 -11.01 -1.94
N VAL A 98 10.98 -11.65 -2.85
CA VAL A 98 11.32 -12.97 -3.33
C VAL A 98 12.55 -12.78 -4.20
N MET A 99 13.72 -12.75 -3.56
CA MET A 99 14.98 -12.94 -4.25
C MET A 99 14.89 -14.33 -4.85
N ALA A 100 14.59 -14.41 -6.15
CA ALA A 100 14.87 -15.60 -6.90
C ALA A 100 16.37 -15.85 -6.72
N SER A 101 16.71 -16.86 -5.92
CA SER A 101 18.07 -17.38 -5.85
C SER A 101 18.39 -17.85 -7.27
N SER A 102 19.03 -16.98 -8.04
CA SER A 102 19.70 -17.38 -9.27
C SER A 102 20.77 -18.37 -8.81
N GLY A 103 20.48 -19.66 -8.97
CA GLY A 103 21.41 -20.72 -8.62
C GLY A 103 22.78 -20.38 -9.20
N TYR A 104 23.77 -20.27 -8.33
CA TYR A 104 25.16 -20.21 -8.75
C TYR A 104 25.44 -21.52 -9.48
N ASN A 105 25.44 -21.50 -10.81
CA ASN A 105 26.05 -22.56 -11.59
C ASN A 105 27.55 -22.46 -11.28
N PHE A 106 28.02 -23.35 -10.41
CA PHE A 106 29.43 -23.61 -10.21
C PHE A 106 30.01 -23.98 -11.57
N ILE A 107 30.81 -23.07 -12.16
CA ILE A 107 31.59 -23.39 -13.34
C ILE A 107 32.75 -24.25 -12.82
N GLU A 108 32.72 -25.55 -13.12
CA GLU A 108 33.90 -26.40 -12.91
C GLU A 108 35.04 -25.82 -13.76
N GLU A 109 36.04 -25.28 -13.08
CA GLU A 109 37.29 -24.86 -13.69
C GLU A 109 38.01 -26.14 -14.13
N GLU A 110 37.92 -26.44 -15.43
CA GLU A 110 38.56 -27.58 -16.06
C GLU A 110 40.08 -27.42 -15.90
N LYS A 111 40.65 -28.10 -14.89
CA LYS A 111 42.10 -28.16 -14.66
C LYS A 111 42.77 -28.80 -15.87
N ARG A 112 43.24 -27.99 -16.82
CA ARG A 112 44.23 -28.41 -17.80
C ARG A 112 45.57 -28.64 -17.09
N TYR A 113 45.76 -29.86 -16.62
CA TYR A 113 47.10 -30.42 -16.47
C TYR A 113 47.62 -30.71 -17.87
N THR A 114 48.49 -29.84 -18.39
CA THR A 114 49.49 -30.28 -19.37
C THR A 114 50.74 -30.66 -18.59
N GLU A 115 50.81 -31.94 -18.24
CA GLU A 115 52.07 -32.63 -18.02
C GLU A 115 52.82 -32.67 -19.35
N GLU A 116 53.90 -31.90 -19.50
CA GLU A 116 55.01 -32.32 -20.34
C GLU A 116 56.29 -32.12 -19.55
N SER A 117 56.68 -33.21 -18.87
CA SER A 117 58.06 -33.48 -18.50
C SER A 117 58.72 -34.18 -19.68
N SER A 118 59.78 -33.59 -20.24
CA SER A 118 61.08 -34.21 -20.56
C SER A 118 61.89 -33.36 -21.54
#